data_AF-A0A6J2YZF1-F1
#
_entry.id   AF-A0A6J2YZF1-F1
#
_cell.length_a   1.000
_cell.length_b   1.000
_cell.length_c   1.000
_cell.angle_alpha   90.00
_cell.angle_beta   90.00
_cell.angle_gamma   90.00
#
_symmetry.space_group_name_H-M   'P 1'
#
loop_
_entity.id
_entity.type
_entity.pdbx_description
1 polymer ?
#
loop_
_entity_poly.entity_id
_entity_poly.type
_entity_poly.pdbx_seq_one_letter_code
_entity_poly.pdbx_strand_id
1 'polypeptide(L)'
;MDFRRRSAGKSRKDKIPNETIRRQMGLKHDIVYDIRTQQLIWYGHVKRMEEHRIPKKILIWNPQGRRKRGRPCKSWREGIDKEVLYRGLEVDGWGNRERWRLGIGRRETL
;
A
#
# COMPACT_ATOMS: atom_id res chain seq x y z
N MET A 1 -0.48 2.80 -16.53
CA MET A 1 0.93 3.25 -16.70
C MET A 1 1.19 4.04 -17.97
N ASP A 2 0.18 4.27 -18.81
CA ASP A 2 0.33 5.01 -20.06
C ASP A 2 0.72 6.48 -19.84
N PHE A 3 0.31 7.09 -18.72
CA PHE A 3 0.74 8.43 -18.32
C PHE A 3 2.27 8.61 -18.35
N ARG A 4 3.02 7.73 -17.67
CA ARG A 4 4.49 7.81 -17.61
C ARG A 4 5.13 7.63 -19.00
N ARG A 5 4.51 6.82 -19.86
CA ARG A 5 4.91 6.65 -21.26
C ARG A 5 4.75 7.93 -22.06
N ARG A 6 3.56 8.54 -22.00
CA ARG A 6 3.26 9.81 -22.66
C ARG A 6 4.17 10.94 -22.18
N SER A 7 4.37 11.07 -20.87
CA SER A 7 5.30 12.07 -20.30
C SER A 7 6.74 11.87 -20.75
N ALA A 8 7.17 10.63 -20.98
CA ALA A 8 8.50 10.30 -21.51
C ALA A 8 8.57 10.30 -23.05
N GLY A 9 7.47 10.66 -23.74
CA GLY A 9 7.39 10.66 -25.21
C GLY A 9 7.49 9.27 -25.85
N LYS A 10 7.14 8.20 -25.12
CA LYS A 10 7.24 6.81 -25.60
C LYS A 10 5.87 6.20 -25.89
N SER A 11 5.79 5.47 -26.99
CA SER A 11 4.62 4.70 -27.39
C SER A 11 4.69 3.25 -26.86
N ARG A 12 3.58 2.53 -26.94
CA ARG A 12 3.59 1.07 -26.78
C ARG A 12 4.26 0.34 -27.95
N LYS A 13 4.27 0.97 -29.14
CA LYS A 13 4.94 0.42 -30.34
C LYS A 13 6.45 0.29 -30.18
N ASP A 14 7.05 1.15 -29.35
CA ASP A 14 8.49 1.14 -29.08
C ASP A 14 8.93 -0.10 -28.29
N LYS A 15 7.99 -0.88 -27.74
CA LYS A 15 8.25 -2.10 -26.94
C LYS A 15 9.23 -1.90 -25.76
N ILE A 16 9.45 -0.66 -25.34
CA ILE A 16 10.31 -0.32 -24.20
C ILE A 16 9.65 -0.82 -22.90
N PRO A 17 10.34 -1.54 -22.01
CA PRO A 17 9.80 -1.97 -20.72
C PRO A 17 9.44 -0.80 -19.78
N ASN A 18 8.45 -1.00 -18.91
CA ASN A 18 8.07 0.02 -17.90
C ASN A 18 9.20 0.31 -16.89
N GLU A 19 10.11 -0.64 -16.68
CA GLU A 19 11.29 -0.45 -15.84
C GLU A 19 12.24 0.59 -16.44
N THR A 20 12.52 0.50 -17.74
CA THR A 20 13.35 1.47 -18.45
C THR A 20 12.78 2.88 -18.36
N ILE A 21 11.46 3.02 -18.49
CA ILE A 21 10.77 4.30 -18.37
C ILE A 21 10.87 4.86 -16.96
N ARG A 22 10.71 4.02 -15.92
CA ARG A 22 10.91 4.43 -14.53
C ARG A 22 12.33 4.92 -14.28
N ARG A 23 13.33 4.16 -14.76
CA ARG A 23 14.74 4.52 -14.64
C ARG A 23 15.05 5.85 -15.33
N GLN A 24 14.51 6.06 -16.54
CA GLN A 24 14.65 7.31 -17.27
C GLN A 24 14.04 8.50 -16.50
N MET A 25 12.92 8.29 -15.81
CA MET A 25 12.25 9.32 -15.01
C MET A 25 12.84 9.47 -13.58
N GLY A 26 13.89 8.74 -13.22
CA GLY A 26 14.47 8.79 -11.87
C GLY A 26 13.56 8.23 -10.76
N LEU A 27 12.55 7.43 -11.10
CA LEU A 27 11.62 6.87 -10.12
C LEU A 27 12.22 5.67 -9.41
N LYS A 28 12.45 5.80 -8.09
CA LYS A 28 13.02 4.74 -7.24
C LYS A 28 12.11 3.51 -7.10
N HIS A 29 10.80 3.71 -7.12
CA HIS A 29 9.81 2.65 -6.86
C HIS A 29 8.73 2.56 -7.93
N ASP A 30 8.03 1.41 -8.01
CA ASP A 30 6.81 1.31 -8.81
C ASP A 30 5.59 1.85 -8.05
N ILE A 31 4.50 1.99 -8.79
CA ILE A 31 3.22 2.43 -8.23
C ILE A 31 2.65 1.46 -7.20
N VAL A 32 2.99 0.16 -7.29
CA VAL A 32 2.45 -0.85 -6.38
C VAL A 32 3.07 -0.67 -5.00
N TYR A 33 4.38 -0.37 -4.94
CA TYR A 33 5.07 0.04 -3.74
C TYR A 33 4.44 1.30 -3.13
N ASP A 34 4.17 2.34 -3.93
CA ASP A 34 3.56 3.58 -3.44
C ASP A 34 2.17 3.32 -2.84
N ILE A 35 1.35 2.52 -3.52
CA ILE A 35 0.01 2.11 -3.04
C ILE A 35 0.12 1.38 -1.70
N ARG A 36 1.03 0.41 -1.59
CA ARG A 36 1.26 -0.36 -0.35
C ARG A 36 1.76 0.51 0.79
N THR A 37 2.67 1.44 0.50
CA THR A 37 3.15 2.41 1.48
C THR A 37 2.00 3.29 1.98
N GLN A 38 1.15 3.80 1.08
CA GLN A 38 0.00 4.61 1.45
C GLN A 38 -1.04 3.80 2.27
N GLN A 39 -1.24 2.53 1.95
CA GLN A 39 -2.07 1.61 2.72
C GLN A 39 -1.58 1.46 4.16
N LEU A 40 -0.26 1.29 4.38
CA LEU A 40 0.32 1.22 5.73
C LEU A 40 0.25 2.55 6.48
N ILE A 41 0.43 3.69 5.80
CA ILE A 41 0.25 5.02 6.38
C ILE A 41 -1.19 5.16 6.92
N TRP A 42 -2.17 4.83 6.08
CA TRP A 42 -3.58 4.90 6.44
C TRP A 42 -3.92 3.92 7.57
N TYR A 43 -3.46 2.66 7.48
CA TYR A 43 -3.69 1.64 8.51
C TYR A 43 -3.19 2.10 9.88
N GLY A 44 -1.93 2.53 9.97
CA GLY A 44 -1.37 2.99 11.23
C GLY A 44 -2.09 4.24 11.74
N HIS A 45 -2.50 5.15 10.86
CA HIS A 45 -3.30 6.32 11.24
C HIS A 45 -4.65 5.91 11.85
N VAL A 46 -5.40 5.03 11.20
CA VAL A 46 -6.71 4.57 11.67
C VAL A 46 -6.59 3.78 12.97
N LYS A 47 -5.59 2.90 13.12
CA LYS A 47 -5.35 2.15 14.37
C LYS A 47 -5.08 3.06 15.58
N ARG A 48 -4.40 4.18 15.35
CA ARG A 48 -4.10 5.19 16.39
C ARG A 48 -5.27 6.15 16.68
N MET A 49 -6.34 6.12 15.90
CA MET A 49 -7.53 6.91 16.23
C MET A 49 -8.22 6.39 17.50
N GLU A 50 -9.03 7.25 18.12
CA GLU A 50 -9.93 6.86 19.20
C GLU A 50 -10.90 5.74 18.79
N GLU A 51 -11.22 4.83 19.71
CA GLU A 51 -12.05 3.63 19.46
C GLU A 51 -13.47 3.97 18.96
N HIS A 52 -14.02 5.11 19.38
CA HIS A 52 -15.37 5.50 18.99
C HIS A 52 -15.48 5.94 17.52
N ARG A 53 -14.36 6.22 16.85
CA ARG A 53 -14.30 6.76 15.49
C ARG A 53 -14.74 5.71 14.47
N ILE A 54 -15.62 6.13 13.56
CA ILE A 54 -16.20 5.26 12.51
C ILE A 54 -15.12 4.51 11.70
N PRO A 55 -14.03 5.14 11.21
CA PRO A 55 -13.01 4.43 10.44
C PRO A 55 -12.37 3.27 11.22
N LYS A 56 -12.11 3.46 12.52
CA LYS A 56 -11.52 2.42 13.38
C LYS A 56 -12.50 1.29 13.66
N LYS A 57 -13.76 1.62 13.92
CA LYS A 57 -14.85 0.64 14.04
C LYS A 57 -14.98 -0.21 12.77
N ILE A 58 -15.03 0.41 11.59
CA ILE A 58 -15.11 -0.30 10.31
C ILE A 58 -13.87 -1.16 10.09
N LEU A 59 -12.68 -0.63 10.40
CA LEU A 59 -11.44 -1.38 10.27
C LEU A 59 -11.44 -2.65 11.12
N ILE A 60 -12.05 -2.64 12.32
CA ILE A 60 -12.11 -3.79 13.24
C ILE A 60 -13.31 -4.70 12.95
N TRP A 61 -14.40 -4.14 12.42
CA TRP A 61 -15.64 -4.85 12.15
C TRP A 61 -15.47 -6.02 11.19
N ASN A 62 -16.03 -7.18 11.55
CA ASN A 62 -16.09 -8.37 10.71
C ASN A 62 -17.55 -8.58 10.27
N PRO A 63 -17.88 -8.40 8.98
CA PRO A 63 -19.25 -8.50 8.51
C PRO A 63 -19.79 -9.92 8.70
N GLN A 64 -20.97 -10.01 9.32
CA GLN A 64 -21.69 -11.27 9.49
C GLN A 64 -22.50 -11.58 8.23
N GLY A 65 -22.48 -12.84 7.78
CA GLY A 65 -23.25 -13.27 6.61
C GLY A 65 -22.61 -14.42 5.83
N ARG A 66 -23.37 -14.96 4.87
CA ARG A 66 -22.91 -16.05 4.01
C ARG A 66 -21.90 -15.51 2.99
N ARG A 67 -20.69 -16.08 2.99
CA ARG A 67 -19.69 -15.80 1.95
C ARG A 67 -20.15 -16.39 0.61
N LYS A 68 -19.76 -15.73 -0.48
CA LYS A 68 -19.96 -16.26 -1.84
C LYS A 68 -19.29 -17.64 -1.96
N ARG A 69 -19.91 -18.53 -2.73
CA ARG A 69 -19.36 -19.86 -3.01
C ARG A 69 -18.05 -19.74 -3.81
N GLY A 70 -17.04 -20.54 -3.46
CA GLY A 70 -15.72 -20.55 -4.10
C GLY A 70 -14.58 -20.18 -3.14
N ARG A 71 -13.39 -19.96 -3.70
CA ARG A 71 -12.21 -19.54 -2.93
C ARG A 71 -12.45 -18.14 -2.33
N PRO A 72 -12.28 -17.96 -1.01
CA PRO A 72 -12.35 -16.63 -0.41
C PRO A 72 -11.35 -15.68 -1.08
N CYS A 73 -11.81 -14.48 -1.47
CA CYS A 73 -10.89 -13.41 -1.86
C CYS A 73 -10.03 -13.03 -0.65
N LYS A 74 -8.76 -12.67 -0.90
CA LYS A 74 -7.89 -12.12 0.14
C LYS A 74 -8.53 -10.86 0.70
N SER A 75 -8.63 -10.77 2.02
CA SER A 75 -9.14 -9.58 2.67
C SER A 75 -8.13 -8.43 2.58
N TRP A 76 -8.60 -7.20 2.73
CA TRP A 76 -7.71 -6.03 2.79
C TRP A 76 -6.74 -6.13 3.98
N ARG A 77 -7.21 -6.63 5.14
CA ARG A 77 -6.36 -6.89 6.32
C ARG A 77 -5.26 -7.91 6.04
N GLU A 78 -5.58 -9.04 5.42
CA GLU A 78 -4.56 -10.02 5.02
C GLU A 78 -3.50 -9.43 4.08
N GLY A 79 -3.89 -8.45 3.24
CA GLY A 79 -2.96 -7.70 2.41
C GLY A 79 -2.02 -6.83 3.23
N ILE A 80 -2.56 -6.09 4.20
CA ILE A 80 -1.78 -5.28 5.15
C ILE A 80 -0.83 -6.15 5.96
N ASP A 81 -1.31 -7.23 6.58
CA ASP A 81 -0.49 -8.09 7.44
C ASP A 81 0.69 -8.68 6.67
N LYS A 82 0.45 -9.10 5.42
CA LYS A 82 1.53 -9.55 4.52
C LYS A 82 2.54 -8.47 4.21
N GLU A 83 2.08 -7.25 3.95
CA GLU A 83 2.98 -6.14 3.65
C GLU A 83 3.78 -5.70 4.89
N VAL A 84 3.15 -5.71 6.07
CA VAL A 84 3.82 -5.46 7.36
C VAL A 84 4.94 -6.48 7.59
N LEU A 85 4.64 -7.77 7.42
CA LEU A 85 5.64 -8.84 7.54
C LEU A 85 6.74 -8.73 6.47
N TYR A 86 6.38 -8.43 5.22
CA TYR A 86 7.33 -8.23 4.13
C TYR A 86 8.34 -7.11 4.42
N ARG A 87 7.92 -6.07 5.14
CA ARG A 87 8.77 -4.94 5.55
C ARG A 87 9.50 -5.16 6.88
N GLY A 88 9.40 -6.35 7.48
CA GLY A 88 10.00 -6.66 8.78
C GLY A 88 9.40 -5.84 9.94
N LEU A 89 8.19 -5.33 9.75
CA LEU A 89 7.45 -4.62 10.80
C LEU A 89 6.67 -5.62 11.65
N GLU A 90 6.48 -5.25 12.92
CA GLU A 90 5.63 -5.99 13.83
C GLU A 90 4.15 -5.70 13.53
N VAL A 91 3.31 -6.75 13.52
CA VAL A 91 1.87 -6.65 13.16
C VAL A 91 1.13 -5.61 14.00
N ASP A 92 1.46 -5.53 15.28
CA ASP A 92 0.93 -4.53 16.22
C ASP A 92 1.89 -3.37 16.53
N GLY A 93 2.96 -3.25 15.75
CA GLY A 93 3.98 -2.21 15.90
C GLY A 93 3.51 -0.79 15.53
N TRP A 94 2.24 -0.60 15.18
CA TRP A 94 1.64 0.69 14.81
C TRP A 94 1.60 1.69 15.98
N GLY A 95 1.70 1.23 17.22
CA GLY A 95 1.76 2.10 18.41
C GLY A 95 3.04 2.93 18.48
N ASN A 96 4.18 2.36 18.08
CA ASN A 96 5.45 3.09 17.99
C ASN A 96 5.53 3.87 16.68
N ARG A 97 5.26 5.17 16.75
CA ARG A 97 5.19 6.04 15.56
C ARG A 97 6.52 6.15 14.82
N GLU A 98 7.64 6.14 15.52
CA GLU A 98 8.98 6.25 14.92
C GLU A 98 9.35 4.98 14.17
N ARG A 99 9.21 3.83 14.83
CA ARG A 99 9.45 2.51 14.22
C ARG A 99 8.53 2.28 13.01
N TRP A 100 7.26 2.66 13.14
CA TRP A 100 6.30 2.60 12.03
C TRP A 100 6.73 3.48 10.85
N ARG A 101 7.14 4.72 11.11
CA ARG A 101 7.63 5.66 10.08
C ARG A 101 8.90 5.17 9.38
N LEU A 102 9.81 4.53 10.11
CA LEU A 102 11.03 3.97 9.54
C LEU A 102 10.71 2.80 8.60
N GLY A 103 9.85 1.86 9.02
CA GLY A 103 9.56 0.67 8.22
C GLY A 103 8.62 0.89 7.03
N ILE A 104 7.75 1.91 7.05
CA ILE A 104 6.93 2.24 5.86
C ILE A 104 7.76 2.92 4.75
N GLY A 105 8.99 3.36 5.04
CA GLY A 105 9.79 4.15 4.11
C GLY A 105 9.28 5.59 3.98
N ARG A 106 10.19 6.55 3.84
CA ARG A 106 9.79 7.95 3.58
C ARG A 106 9.15 8.01 2.20
N ARG A 107 7.98 8.66 2.12
CA ARG A 107 7.56 9.28 0.86
C ARG A 107 8.52 10.45 0.66
N GLU A 108 9.58 10.25 -0.12
CA GLU A 108 10.39 11.36 -0.60
C GLU A 108 9.46 12.23 -1.44
N THR A 109 9.03 13.35 -0.86
CA THR A 109 8.35 14.41 -1.62
C THR A 109 9.35 14.93 -2.64
N LEU A 110 9.00 14.75 -3.91
CA LEU A 110 9.65 15.39 -5.05
C LEU A 110 9.58 16.91 -4.92
#